data_AF-A0A957KLG3-F1
#
_entry.id   AF-A0A957KLG3-F1
#
_cell.length_a   1.000
_cell.length_b   1.000
_cell.length_c   1.000
_cell.angle_alpha   90.00
_cell.angle_beta   90.00
_cell.angle_gamma   90.00
#
_symmetry.space_group_name_H-M   'P 1'
#
loop_
_entity.id
_entity.type
_entity.pdbx_description
1 polymer ?
#
loop_
_entity_poly.entity_id
_entity_poly.type
_entity_poly.pdbx_seq_one_letter_code
_entity_poly.pdbx_strand_id
1 'polypeptide(L)' 'ALIKLEEGPIVTAQLTDMDSDELQIGMKVEMVTRKLREDGDEGMIVYGYKFRPSQLGQLA' A
#
# COMPACT_ATOMS: atom_id res chain seq x y z
N ALA A 1 1.84 4.93 -6.64
CA ALA A 1 2.27 3.88 -7.58
C ALA A 1 1.06 3.31 -8.32
N LEU A 2 1.28 2.70 -9.48
CA LEU A 2 0.29 1.83 -10.14
C LEU A 2 0.61 0.39 -9.71
N ILE A 3 -0.37 -0.28 -9.11
CA ILE A 3 -0.23 -1.65 -8.59
C ILE A 3 -1.06 -2.57 -9.48
N LYS A 4 -0.40 -3.54 -10.12
CA LYS A 4 -1.08 -4.62 -10.85
C LYS A 4 -1.39 -5.73 -9.86
N LEU A 5 -2.66 -5.97 -9.60
CA LEU A 5 -3.12 -7.07 -8.74
C LEU A 5 -3.00 -8.41 -9.47
N GLU A 6 -2.91 -9.50 -8.71
CA GLU A 6 -2.76 -10.86 -9.29
C GLU A 6 -3.98 -11.24 -10.15
N GLU A 7 -5.17 -10.74 -9.79
CA GLU A 7 -6.41 -10.95 -10.51
C GLU A 7 -6.50 -10.15 -11.83
N GLY A 8 -5.57 -9.21 -12.06
CA GLY A 8 -5.44 -8.45 -13.30
C GLY A 8 -5.66 -6.93 -13.22
N PRO A 9 -6.57 -6.37 -12.39
CA PRO A 9 -6.80 -4.93 -12.31
C PRO A 9 -5.55 -4.14 -11.94
N ILE A 10 -5.49 -2.89 -12.40
CA ILE A 10 -4.45 -1.95 -12.02
C ILE A 10 -5.08 -0.85 -11.18
N VAL A 11 -4.57 -0.63 -9.97
CA VAL A 11 -5.06 0.37 -9.04
C VAL A 11 -4.01 1.44 -8.77
N THR A 12 -4.45 2.68 -8.59
CA THR A 12 -3.59 3.76 -8.10
C THR A 12 -3.63 3.76 -6.58
N ALA A 13 -2.48 3.59 -5.94
CA ALA A 13 -2.38 3.57 -4.49
C ALA A 13 -1.04 4.12 -3.98
N GLN A 14 -1.00 4.48 -2.71
CA GLN A 14 0.24 4.84 -2.02
C GLN A 14 0.97 3.60 -1.52
N LEU A 15 2.31 3.66 -1.54
CA LEU A 15 3.16 2.69 -0.87
C LEU A 15 3.43 3.14 0.59
N THR A 16 3.71 2.19 1.47
CA THR A 16 4.06 2.42 2.89
C THR A 16 5.05 1.35 3.36
N ASP A 17 5.69 1.60 4.51
CA ASP A 17 6.57 0.64 5.20
C ASP A 17 7.78 0.21 4.36
N MET A 18 8.36 1.15 3.62
CA MET A 18 9.60 0.99 2.84
C MET A 18 10.29 2.35 2.71
N ASP A 19 11.60 2.32 2.59
CA ASP A 19 12.38 3.49 2.21
C ASP A 19 12.40 3.65 0.67
N SER A 20 12.58 4.88 0.20
CA SER A 20 12.45 5.20 -1.23
C SER A 20 13.50 4.56 -2.12
N ASP A 21 14.67 4.24 -1.55
CA ASP A 21 15.80 3.57 -2.21
C ASP A 21 15.60 2.06 -2.38
N GLU A 22 14.72 1.45 -1.58
CA GLU A 22 14.35 0.03 -1.73
C GLU A 22 13.38 -0.20 -2.89
N LEU A 23 12.70 0.84 -3.37
CA LEU A 23 11.61 0.73 -4.34
C LEU A 23 12.09 0.31 -5.74
N GLN A 24 11.53 -0.79 -6.25
CA GLN A 24 11.82 -1.32 -7.59
C GLN A 24 10.54 -1.70 -8.34
N ILE A 25 10.53 -1.52 -9.66
CA ILE A 25 9.42 -1.97 -10.52
C ILE A 25 9.37 -3.51 -10.48
N GLY A 26 8.17 -4.06 -10.28
CA GLY A 26 7.95 -5.50 -10.18
C GLY A 26 8.12 -6.07 -8.76
N MET A 27 8.47 -5.23 -7.77
CA MET A 27 8.46 -5.61 -6.36
C MET A 27 7.08 -6.15 -5.95
N LYS A 28 7.07 -7.29 -5.27
CA LYS A 28 5.85 -7.85 -4.69
C LYS A 28 5.39 -7.03 -3.50
N VAL A 29 4.11 -6.69 -3.52
CA VAL A 29 3.48 -5.89 -2.47
C VAL A 29 2.17 -6.53 -2.03
N GLU A 30 1.76 -6.22 -0.81
CA GLU A 30 0.49 -6.67 -0.24
C GLU A 30 -0.34 -5.49 0.23
N MET A 31 -1.66 -5.64 0.15
CA MET A 31 -2.61 -4.62 0.59
C MET A 31 -2.66 -4.56 2.12
N VAL A 32 -2.70 -3.35 2.65
CA VAL A 32 -2.90 -3.10 4.08
C VAL A 32 -3.93 -1.99 4.31
N THR A 33 -4.72 -2.14 5.37
CA THR A 33 -5.63 -1.08 5.83
C THR A 33 -4.85 0.01 6.56
N ARG A 34 -5.06 1.27 6.18
CA ARG A 34 -4.43 2.43 6.79
C ARG A 34 -5.44 3.56 7.00
N LYS A 35 -5.21 4.34 8.05
CA LYS A 35 -5.81 5.66 8.23
C LYS A 35 -5.31 6.57 7.10
N LEU A 36 -6.21 7.04 6.25
CA LEU A 36 -5.89 7.94 5.14
C LEU A 36 -5.96 9.39 5.58
N ARG A 37 -7.01 9.75 6.31
CA ARG A 37 -7.21 11.07 6.88
C ARG A 37 -8.18 11.03 8.06
N GLU A 38 -8.20 12.11 8.81
CA GLU A 38 -9.13 12.38 9.89
C GLU A 38 -9.61 13.81 9.71
N ASP A 39 -10.92 14.00 9.75
CA ASP A 39 -11.55 15.29 9.49
C ASP A 39 -11.65 16.12 10.79
N GLY A 40 -10.51 16.39 11.43
CA GLY A 40 -10.42 17.13 12.71
C GLY A 40 -10.62 16.26 13.96
N ASP A 41 -10.51 16.87 15.15
CA ASP A 41 -10.42 16.15 16.43
C ASP A 41 -11.68 15.34 16.80
N GLU A 42 -12.87 15.76 16.33
CA GLU A 42 -14.14 15.03 16.50
C GLU A 42 -14.69 14.51 15.15
N GLY A 43 -13.83 14.45 14.13
CA GLY A 43 -14.19 14.12 12.76
C GLY A 43 -14.24 12.63 12.44
N MET A 44 -14.69 12.34 11.21
CA MET A 44 -14.64 10.97 10.69
C MET A 44 -13.20 10.57 10.37
N ILE A 45 -12.82 9.37 10.81
CA ILE A 45 -11.57 8.74 10.37
C ILE A 45 -11.86 7.95 9.10
N VAL A 46 -11.19 8.32 8.01
CA VAL A 46 -11.28 7.61 6.73
C VAL A 46 -10.18 6.56 6.68
N TYR A 47 -10.59 5.29 6.67
CA TYR A 47 -9.69 4.18 6.38
C TYR A 47 -9.75 3.82 4.90
N GLY A 48 -8.63 3.33 4.38
CA GLY A 48 -8.55 2.78 3.04
C GLY A 48 -7.30 1.95 2.86
N TYR A 49 -7.05 1.54 1.63
CA TYR A 49 -5.92 0.67 1.33
C TYR A 49 -4.67 1.46 0.97
N LYS A 50 -3.53 0.94 1.44
CA LYS A 50 -2.19 1.21 0.90
C LYS A 50 -1.52 -0.13 0.59
N PHE A 51 -0.32 -0.08 0.03
CA PHE A 51 0.48 -1.27 -0.26
C PHE A 51 1.84 -1.18 0.41
N ARG A 52 2.32 -2.31 0.94
CA ARG A 52 3.66 -2.42 1.54
C ARG A 52 4.44 -3.57 0.89
N PRO A 53 5.78 -3.68 1.07
CA PRO A 53 6.51 -4.87 0.64
C PRO A 53 5.83 -6.13 1.17
N SER A 54 5.59 -7.11 0.31
CA SER A 54 4.98 -8.36 0.77
C SER A 54 5.97 -9.12 1.64
N GLN A 55 5.52 -9.48 2.84
CA GLN A 55 6.34 -10.28 3.77
C GLN A 55 6.57 -11.70 3.23
N LEU A 56 5.67 -12.19 2.39
CA LEU A 56 5.81 -13.47 1.69
C LEU A 56 6.92 -13.45 0.64
N GLY A 57 7.26 -12.29 0.09
CA GLY A 57 8.38 -12.14 -0.85
C GLY A 57 9.75 -12.15 -0.17
N GLN A 58 9.83 -11.93 1.14
CA GLN A 58 11.09 -11.91 1.90
C GLN A 58 11.47 -13.29 2.47
N LEU A 59 10.54 -14.25 2.45
CA LEU A 59 10.73 -15.62 2.94
C LEU A 59 11.02 -16.63 1.82
N ALA A 60 11.10 -16.17 0.56
CA ALA A 60 11.29 -17.00 -0.63
C ALA A 60 12.66 -16.75 -1.28
#